data_AF-C7ZL92-F1
#
_entry.id   AF-C7ZL92-F1
#
_cell.length_a   1.000
_cell.length_b   1.000
_cell.length_c   1.000
_cell.angle_alpha   90.00
_cell.angle_beta   90.00
_cell.angle_gamma   90.00
#
_symmetry.space_group_name_H-M   'P 1'
#
loop_
_entity.id
_entity.type
_entity.pdbx_description
1 polymer ?
#
loop_
_entity_poly.entity_id
_entity_poly.type
_entity_poly.pdbx_seq_one_letter_code
_entity_poly.pdbx_strand_id
1 'polypeptide(L)'
;MSRRDPILFGVASMSSASKAPWWTITREDDITRDPSTTTFGRLSRSLMFLFTYLHPTMPPSTMADWYQGSYSSQPSMAMSHFAFGWHFDTAIHVLRLYAAGAFARFPNLKILLGHFGESLPFFLERVQWFSANWGPINPSFQQVYAENFWFTTNLLKGVAPLACMLQNTKLDRIMVGIDYPFLRMQDGVEWIEQVRASGLLKEQELEMILYRNGESFLNIK
;
A
#
# COMPACT_ATOMS: atom_id res chain seq x y z
N MET A 1 -4.82 11.09 33.17
CA MET A 1 -4.25 10.69 31.86
C MET A 1 -5.41 10.64 30.87
N SER A 2 -5.52 11.61 29.95
CA SER A 2 -6.62 11.61 28.98
C SER A 2 -6.32 10.59 27.88
N ARG A 3 -7.23 9.64 27.62
CA ARG A 3 -7.19 8.79 26.43
C ARG A 3 -7.28 9.71 25.20
N ARG A 4 -6.27 9.68 24.34
CA ARG A 4 -6.35 10.30 23.00
C ARG A 4 -6.84 9.22 22.05
N ASP A 5 -7.86 9.53 21.27
CA ASP A 5 -8.42 8.61 20.29
C ASP A 5 -7.41 8.40 19.14
N PRO A 6 -7.27 7.17 18.60
CA PRO A 6 -6.37 6.90 17.49
C PRO A 6 -6.79 7.68 16.23
N ILE A 7 -5.82 8.25 15.52
CA ILE A 7 -6.03 8.90 14.21
C ILE A 7 -6.27 7.78 13.19
N LEU A 8 -7.54 7.58 12.82
CA LEU A 8 -7.95 6.54 11.90
C LEU A 8 -8.01 7.10 10.48
N PHE A 9 -7.22 6.51 9.56
CA PHE A 9 -7.28 6.83 8.14
C PHE A 9 -8.51 6.18 7.50
N GLY A 10 -9.50 7.02 7.16
CA GLY A 10 -10.60 6.66 6.26
C GLY A 10 -10.18 6.92 4.81
N VAL A 11 -10.12 5.87 3.99
CA VAL A 11 -9.96 6.01 2.53
C VAL A 11 -11.36 6.01 1.94
N ALA A 12 -11.87 7.19 1.63
CA ALA A 12 -13.13 7.30 0.89
C ALA A 12 -12.92 6.72 -0.52
N SER A 13 -13.44 5.52 -0.77
CA SER A 13 -13.54 4.98 -2.13
C SER A 13 -14.60 5.77 -2.89
N MET A 14 -14.22 6.34 -4.03
CA MET A 14 -15.21 6.96 -4.92
C MET A 14 -16.10 5.88 -5.52
N SER A 15 -17.36 5.82 -5.06
CA SER A 15 -18.44 5.57 -5.99
C SER A 15 -18.50 6.75 -6.97
N SER A 16 -18.83 6.45 -8.22
CA SER A 16 -18.91 7.41 -9.31
C SER A 16 -19.53 8.76 -8.89
N ALA A 17 -18.82 9.83 -9.20
CA ALA A 17 -19.25 11.23 -9.11
C ALA A 17 -19.28 11.85 -7.70
N SER A 18 -18.13 12.26 -7.17
CA SER A 18 -18.04 13.54 -6.44
C SER A 18 -16.61 14.09 -6.45
N LYS A 19 -16.49 15.40 -6.63
CA LYS A 19 -15.23 16.15 -6.72
C LYS A 19 -14.56 16.19 -5.34
N ALA A 20 -13.38 15.58 -5.19
CA ALA A 20 -12.47 15.82 -4.07
C ALA A 20 -11.02 15.91 -4.58
N PRO A 21 -10.18 16.81 -4.04
CA PRO A 21 -8.89 17.16 -4.64
C PRO A 21 -7.77 16.25 -4.10
N TRP A 22 -7.62 15.05 -4.66
CA TRP A 22 -6.44 14.20 -4.41
C TRP A 22 -6.07 13.49 -5.71
N TRP A 23 -4.82 13.69 -6.14
CA TRP A 23 -4.33 13.36 -7.47
C TRP A 23 -4.21 11.84 -7.67
N THR A 24 -5.21 11.22 -8.29
CA THR A 24 -5.13 9.82 -8.73
C THR A 24 -4.16 9.72 -9.91
N ILE A 25 -3.03 9.04 -9.74
CA ILE A 25 -2.18 8.64 -10.87
C ILE A 25 -2.87 7.44 -11.53
N THR A 26 -3.52 7.68 -12.66
CA THR A 26 -4.32 6.68 -13.37
C THR A 26 -3.56 6.02 -14.53
N ARG A 27 -2.34 6.47 -14.85
CA ARG A 27 -1.53 5.96 -15.96
C ARG A 27 -0.05 5.84 -15.61
N GLU A 28 0.53 4.70 -15.95
CA GLU A 28 1.96 4.36 -15.82
C GLU A 28 2.86 5.42 -16.53
N ASP A 29 2.32 6.06 -17.56
CA ASP A 29 2.92 7.08 -18.41
C ASP A 29 3.35 8.36 -17.66
N ASP A 30 2.68 8.69 -16.55
CA ASP A 30 2.91 9.94 -15.81
C ASP A 30 4.20 9.89 -14.96
N ILE A 31 4.65 8.67 -14.59
CA ILE A 31 5.84 8.43 -13.77
C ILE A 31 7.03 7.99 -14.65
N THR A 32 6.79 7.42 -15.83
CA THR A 32 7.84 6.84 -16.69
C THR A 32 8.50 7.84 -17.66
N ARG A 33 7.89 9.00 -17.93
CA ARG A 33 8.45 10.06 -18.80
C ARG A 33 9.46 10.98 -18.11
N ASP A 34 10.18 11.79 -18.89
CA ASP A 34 11.15 12.76 -18.35
C ASP A 34 10.43 13.73 -17.37
N PRO A 35 10.86 13.82 -16.11
CA PRO A 35 10.23 14.67 -15.13
C PRO A 35 10.30 16.16 -15.41
N SER A 36 11.20 16.63 -16.29
CA SER A 36 11.16 18.01 -16.79
C SER A 36 9.88 18.28 -17.60
N THR A 37 9.28 17.22 -18.14
CA THR A 37 8.11 17.27 -19.02
C THR A 37 6.82 16.89 -18.31
N THR A 38 6.84 16.01 -17.28
CA THR A 38 5.63 15.59 -16.56
C THR A 38 5.27 16.52 -15.40
N THR A 39 3.97 16.75 -15.21
CA THR A 39 3.42 17.51 -14.07
C THR A 39 3.79 16.86 -12.74
N PHE A 40 3.78 15.51 -12.68
CA PHE A 40 4.17 14.74 -11.50
C PHE A 40 5.64 14.97 -11.11
N GLY A 41 6.56 14.92 -12.08
CA GLY A 41 7.99 15.14 -11.85
C GLY A 41 8.36 16.58 -11.46
N ARG A 42 7.56 17.58 -11.86
CA ARG A 42 7.73 18.97 -11.42
C ARG A 42 7.22 19.19 -9.99
N LEU A 43 6.12 18.54 -9.62
CA LEU A 43 5.52 18.67 -8.29
C LEU A 43 6.32 17.90 -7.22
N SER A 44 6.77 16.69 -7.51
CA SER A 44 7.56 15.87 -6.56
C SER A 44 8.90 16.50 -6.19
N ARG A 45 9.53 17.23 -7.12
CA ARG A 45 10.79 17.96 -6.86
C ARG A 45 10.61 19.25 -6.06
N SER A 46 9.44 19.87 -6.16
CA SER A 46 9.17 21.17 -5.54
C SER A 46 8.49 21.05 -4.17
N LEU A 47 7.92 19.89 -3.85
CA LEU A 47 7.21 19.62 -2.61
C LEU A 47 7.82 18.40 -1.90
N MET A 48 8.75 18.66 -0.97
CA MET A 48 9.48 17.67 -0.16
C MET A 48 8.58 16.77 0.73
N PHE A 49 7.25 16.97 0.66
CA PHE A 49 6.23 16.34 1.50
C PHE A 49 5.16 15.57 0.70
N LEU A 50 5.26 15.53 -0.63
CA LEU A 50 4.25 14.84 -1.45
C LEU A 50 4.52 13.33 -1.47
N PHE A 51 3.58 12.55 -0.94
CA PHE A 51 3.53 11.09 -1.11
C PHE A 51 2.40 10.70 -2.05
N THR A 52 2.49 9.51 -2.63
CA THR A 52 1.44 8.92 -3.46
C THR A 52 0.87 7.69 -2.77
N TYR A 53 -0.42 7.70 -2.47
CA TYR A 53 -1.13 6.48 -2.06
C TYR A 53 -1.54 5.70 -3.31
N LEU A 54 -0.99 4.50 -3.50
CA LEU A 54 -1.36 3.63 -4.63
C LEU A 54 -2.41 2.63 -4.14
N HIS A 55 -3.68 2.96 -4.36
CA HIS A 55 -4.82 2.15 -3.92
C HIS A 55 -5.23 1.15 -5.02
N PRO A 56 -5.67 -0.07 -4.66
CA PRO A 56 -6.20 -1.03 -5.62
C PRO A 56 -7.44 -0.52 -6.37
N THR A 57 -7.65 -1.03 -7.58
CA THR A 57 -8.83 -0.73 -8.42
C THR A 57 -9.25 -1.97 -9.20
N MET A 58 -10.46 -1.92 -9.77
CA MET A 58 -10.99 -2.88 -10.74
C MET A 58 -9.89 -3.34 -11.72
N PRO A 59 -9.62 -4.66 -11.89
CA PRO A 59 -8.65 -5.06 -12.87
C PRO A 59 -9.20 -4.65 -14.24
N PRO A 60 -8.34 -4.52 -15.25
CA PRO A 60 -8.78 -4.31 -16.61
C PRO A 60 -9.81 -5.37 -17.02
N SER A 61 -10.82 -4.99 -17.81
CA SER A 61 -11.82 -5.94 -18.32
C SER A 61 -11.21 -7.10 -19.10
N THR A 62 -10.01 -6.92 -19.65
CA THR A 62 -9.21 -7.96 -20.30
C THR A 62 -8.75 -9.08 -19.37
N MET A 63 -8.84 -8.91 -18.05
CA MET A 63 -8.55 -9.95 -17.04
C MET A 63 -9.81 -10.62 -16.49
N ALA A 64 -11.01 -10.24 -16.94
CA ALA A 64 -12.26 -10.76 -16.39
C ALA A 64 -12.38 -12.29 -16.52
N ASP A 65 -11.87 -12.86 -17.60
CA ASP A 65 -11.94 -14.30 -17.87
C ASP A 65 -11.08 -15.14 -16.93
N TRP A 66 -10.05 -14.55 -16.30
CA TRP A 66 -9.16 -15.27 -15.36
C TRP A 66 -9.86 -15.68 -14.07
N TYR A 67 -10.95 -15.00 -13.73
CA TYR A 67 -11.71 -15.21 -12.50
C TYR A 67 -13.04 -15.91 -12.74
N GLN A 68 -13.29 -16.39 -13.96
CA GLN A 68 -14.48 -17.17 -14.31
C GLN A 68 -14.22 -18.68 -14.17
N GLY A 69 -15.28 -19.44 -13.95
CA GLY A 69 -15.21 -20.90 -13.88
C GLY A 69 -16.57 -21.54 -13.62
N SER A 70 -16.57 -22.82 -13.25
CA SER A 70 -17.78 -23.59 -12.94
C SER A 70 -18.40 -23.22 -11.58
N TYR A 71 -18.62 -21.93 -11.35
CA TYR A 71 -19.21 -21.34 -10.15
C TYR A 71 -20.04 -20.10 -10.54
N SER A 72 -20.84 -19.58 -9.60
CA SER A 72 -21.66 -18.39 -9.86
C SER A 72 -20.80 -17.12 -10.01
N SER A 73 -21.43 -16.03 -10.43
CA SER A 73 -20.72 -14.76 -10.63
C SER A 73 -20.20 -14.12 -9.33
N GLN A 74 -20.72 -14.48 -8.16
CA GLN A 74 -20.30 -13.88 -6.89
C GLN A 74 -18.85 -14.24 -6.52
N PRO A 75 -18.41 -15.52 -6.53
CA PRO A 75 -17.00 -15.86 -6.39
C PRO A 75 -16.10 -15.17 -7.43
N SER A 76 -16.52 -15.09 -8.69
CA SER A 76 -15.76 -14.37 -9.73
C SER A 76 -15.54 -12.90 -9.38
N MET A 77 -16.59 -12.23 -8.91
CA MET A 77 -16.51 -10.83 -8.46
C MET A 77 -15.56 -10.70 -7.27
N ALA A 78 -15.72 -11.53 -6.23
CA ALA A 78 -14.88 -11.46 -5.04
C ALA A 78 -13.39 -11.70 -5.37
N MET A 79 -13.09 -12.76 -6.13
CA MET A 79 -11.71 -13.10 -6.53
C MET A 79 -11.08 -12.05 -7.43
N SER A 80 -11.83 -11.47 -8.38
CA SER A 80 -11.31 -10.38 -9.21
C SER A 80 -11.11 -9.09 -8.42
N HIS A 81 -11.79 -8.92 -7.27
CA HIS A 81 -11.82 -7.71 -6.46
C HIS A 81 -11.11 -7.86 -5.10
N PHE A 82 -11.85 -7.58 -4.03
CA PHE A 82 -11.40 -7.42 -2.64
C PHE A 82 -10.88 -8.71 -1.99
N ALA A 83 -11.08 -9.88 -2.60
CA ALA A 83 -10.55 -11.12 -2.05
C ALA A 83 -9.12 -11.43 -2.54
N PHE A 84 -8.74 -10.96 -3.73
CA PHE A 84 -7.45 -11.34 -4.32
C PHE A 84 -6.96 -10.40 -5.43
N GLY A 85 -7.72 -10.25 -6.52
CA GLY A 85 -7.23 -9.73 -7.79
C GLY A 85 -6.66 -8.33 -7.75
N TRP A 86 -7.35 -7.37 -7.11
CA TRP A 86 -6.90 -5.98 -7.08
C TRP A 86 -5.57 -5.80 -6.32
N HIS A 87 -5.33 -6.63 -5.30
CA HIS A 87 -4.07 -6.61 -4.55
C HIS A 87 -2.89 -7.00 -5.45
N PHE A 88 -3.03 -8.09 -6.20
CA PHE A 88 -1.98 -8.54 -7.11
C PHE A 88 -1.77 -7.61 -8.30
N ASP A 89 -2.84 -7.00 -8.84
CA ASP A 89 -2.70 -5.99 -9.89
C ASP A 89 -1.93 -4.76 -9.39
N THR A 90 -2.19 -4.32 -8.15
CA THR A 90 -1.47 -3.23 -7.49
C THR A 90 0.01 -3.59 -7.27
N ALA A 91 0.28 -4.81 -6.80
CA ALA A 91 1.66 -5.30 -6.65
C ALA A 91 2.41 -5.32 -7.98
N ILE A 92 1.76 -5.80 -9.05
CA ILE A 92 2.31 -5.78 -10.41
C ILE A 92 2.63 -4.36 -10.84
N HIS A 93 1.75 -3.39 -10.56
CA HIS A 93 2.00 -1.98 -10.87
C HIS A 93 3.27 -1.46 -10.18
N VAL A 94 3.46 -1.76 -8.89
CA VAL A 94 4.69 -1.39 -8.16
C VAL A 94 5.93 -2.02 -8.81
N LEU A 95 5.85 -3.30 -9.19
CA LEU A 95 6.97 -3.99 -9.84
C LEU A 95 7.29 -3.40 -11.22
N ARG A 96 6.29 -2.94 -11.97
CA ARG A 96 6.50 -2.23 -13.24
C ARG A 96 7.19 -0.88 -13.04
N LEU A 97 6.79 -0.11 -12.03
CA LEU A 97 7.48 1.14 -11.68
C LEU A 97 8.95 0.89 -11.35
N TYR A 98 9.23 -0.17 -10.59
CA TYR A 98 10.60 -0.57 -10.28
C TYR A 98 11.37 -0.99 -11.54
N ALA A 99 10.80 -1.88 -12.36
CA ALA A 99 11.41 -2.34 -13.61
C ALA A 99 11.66 -1.20 -14.62
N ALA A 100 10.80 -0.18 -14.63
CA ALA A 100 10.96 1.01 -15.46
C ALA A 100 12.03 2.00 -14.93
N GLY A 101 12.66 1.70 -13.80
CA GLY A 101 13.70 2.54 -13.20
C GLY A 101 13.17 3.81 -12.53
N ALA A 102 11.89 3.84 -12.13
CA ALA A 102 11.27 5.02 -11.53
C ALA A 102 12.02 5.48 -10.27
N PHE A 103 12.44 4.56 -9.41
CA PHE A 103 13.11 4.89 -8.14
C PHE A 103 14.58 5.31 -8.32
N ALA A 104 15.23 4.91 -9.41
CA ALA A 104 16.52 5.46 -9.80
C ALA A 104 16.39 6.93 -10.24
N ARG A 105 15.29 7.25 -10.95
CA ARG A 105 14.99 8.60 -11.43
C ARG A 105 14.44 9.51 -10.32
N PHE A 106 13.72 8.95 -9.36
CA PHE A 106 13.06 9.64 -8.26
C PHE A 106 13.38 8.98 -6.92
N PRO A 107 14.62 9.11 -6.42
CA PRO A 107 15.04 8.43 -5.18
C PRO A 107 14.24 8.88 -3.95
N ASN A 108 13.66 10.07 -3.97
CA ASN A 108 12.85 10.62 -2.88
C ASN A 108 11.34 10.31 -3.02
N LEU A 109 10.93 9.52 -4.02
CA LEU A 109 9.53 9.16 -4.21
C LEU A 109 9.04 8.33 -3.01
N LYS A 110 7.94 8.76 -2.39
CA LYS A 110 7.28 8.04 -1.30
C LYS A 110 5.97 7.44 -1.81
N ILE A 111 5.88 6.10 -1.78
CA ILE A 111 4.63 5.37 -2.10
C ILE A 111 4.08 4.77 -0.82
N LEU A 112 2.80 5.04 -0.56
CA LEU A 112 2.02 4.43 0.51
C LEU A 112 1.13 3.35 -0.09
N LEU A 113 1.24 2.12 0.42
CA LEU A 113 0.49 0.95 -0.04
C LEU A 113 -0.47 0.47 1.05
N GLY A 114 -1.66 0.04 0.65
CA GLY A 114 -2.66 -0.53 1.54
C GLY A 114 -2.45 -2.00 1.84
N HIS A 115 -3.40 -2.58 2.57
CA HIS A 115 -3.65 -4.02 2.69
C HIS A 115 -2.39 -4.84 3.03
N PHE A 116 -1.61 -4.36 4.00
CA PHE A 116 -0.31 -4.96 4.37
C PHE A 116 0.65 -5.07 3.17
N GLY A 117 0.70 -4.03 2.34
CA GLY A 117 1.62 -3.93 1.20
C GLY A 117 1.25 -4.76 -0.02
N GLU A 118 -0.02 -5.10 -0.18
CA GLU A 118 -0.53 -5.75 -1.41
C GLU A 118 0.22 -7.05 -1.74
N SER A 119 0.54 -7.87 -0.73
CA SER A 119 1.35 -9.10 -0.84
C SER A 119 2.84 -8.92 -1.17
N LEU A 120 3.32 -7.71 -1.47
CA LEU A 120 4.75 -7.47 -1.73
C LEU A 120 5.68 -7.89 -0.57
N PRO A 121 5.34 -7.68 0.73
CA PRO A 121 6.20 -8.13 1.82
C PRO A 121 6.41 -9.65 1.81
N PHE A 122 5.38 -10.41 1.45
CA PHE A 122 5.47 -11.87 1.34
C PHE A 122 6.39 -12.30 0.20
N PHE A 123 6.38 -11.57 -0.92
CA PHE A 123 7.20 -11.88 -2.09
C PHE A 123 8.55 -11.16 -2.12
N LEU A 124 8.91 -10.39 -1.08
CA LEU A 124 10.07 -9.50 -1.09
C LEU A 124 11.36 -10.22 -1.50
N GLU A 125 11.71 -11.31 -0.82
CA GLU A 125 12.93 -12.08 -1.11
C GLU A 125 12.91 -12.68 -2.51
N ARG A 126 11.75 -13.17 -2.96
CA ARG A 126 11.59 -13.77 -4.28
C ARG A 126 11.78 -12.72 -5.39
N VAL A 127 11.15 -11.56 -5.25
CA VAL A 127 11.31 -10.46 -6.21
C VAL A 127 12.74 -9.99 -6.22
N GLN A 128 13.36 -9.78 -5.06
CA GLN A 128 14.76 -9.38 -4.97
C GLN A 128 15.68 -10.38 -5.69
N TRP A 129 15.54 -11.68 -5.42
CA TRP A 129 16.35 -12.71 -6.07
C TRP A 129 16.17 -12.73 -7.58
N PHE A 130 14.93 -12.75 -8.07
CA PHE A 130 14.67 -12.88 -9.51
C PHE A 130 14.80 -11.57 -10.29
N SER A 131 14.83 -10.42 -9.64
CA SER A 131 15.03 -9.12 -10.28
C SER A 131 16.38 -9.00 -11.01
N ALA A 132 17.37 -9.83 -10.65
CA ALA A 132 18.62 -9.95 -11.38
C ALA A 132 18.43 -10.36 -12.86
N ASN A 133 17.30 -11.01 -13.19
CA ASN A 133 16.97 -11.40 -14.56
C ASN A 133 16.25 -10.29 -15.36
N TRP A 134 15.98 -9.14 -14.74
CA TRP A 134 15.24 -8.03 -15.38
C TRP A 134 16.18 -7.04 -16.08
N GLY A 135 17.49 -7.31 -16.05
CA GLY A 135 18.54 -6.42 -16.54
C GLY A 135 19.25 -5.66 -15.42
N PRO A 136 20.19 -4.76 -15.75
CA PRO A 136 20.93 -3.98 -14.75
C PRO A 136 20.00 -2.92 -14.13
N ILE A 137 19.39 -3.24 -12.99
CA ILE A 137 18.55 -2.32 -12.22
C ILE A 137 19.28 -1.94 -10.92
N ASN A 138 19.42 -0.64 -10.68
CA ASN A 138 19.96 -0.06 -9.46
C ASN A 138 19.14 1.19 -9.11
N PRO A 139 18.68 1.40 -7.86
CA PRO A 139 18.87 0.58 -6.66
C PRO A 139 18.22 -0.81 -6.73
N SER A 140 18.64 -1.73 -5.85
CA SER A 140 18.02 -3.06 -5.71
C SER A 140 16.57 -2.95 -5.23
N PHE A 141 15.74 -3.96 -5.48
CA PHE A 141 14.33 -3.94 -5.06
C PHE A 141 14.20 -3.85 -3.54
N GLN A 142 15.05 -4.56 -2.80
CA GLN A 142 15.07 -4.51 -1.34
C GLN A 142 15.44 -3.10 -0.81
N GLN A 143 16.35 -2.40 -1.50
CA GLN A 143 16.66 -1.02 -1.15
C GLN A 143 15.47 -0.10 -1.42
N VAL A 144 14.85 -0.19 -2.60
CA VAL A 144 13.63 0.56 -2.94
C VAL A 144 12.52 0.29 -1.93
N TYR A 145 12.32 -0.98 -1.56
CA TYR A 145 11.33 -1.39 -0.58
C TYR A 145 11.54 -0.71 0.78
N ALA A 146 12.78 -0.63 1.24
CA ALA A 146 13.11 -0.01 2.53
C ALA A 146 13.05 1.52 2.52
N GLU A 147 13.36 2.15 1.39
CA GLU A 147 13.56 3.60 1.27
C GLU A 147 12.32 4.34 0.75
N ASN A 148 11.57 3.73 -0.16
CA ASN A 148 10.50 4.38 -0.90
C ASN A 148 9.09 3.96 -0.46
N PHE A 149 8.93 2.86 0.28
CA PHE A 149 7.60 2.31 0.62
C PHE A 149 7.22 2.48 2.10
N TRP A 150 5.96 2.85 2.29
CA TRP A 150 5.23 2.86 3.55
C TRP A 150 3.95 2.05 3.36
N PHE A 151 3.41 1.56 4.46
CA PHE A 151 2.34 0.58 4.43
C PHE A 151 1.23 0.94 5.42
N THR A 152 -0.02 0.81 5.00
CA THR A 152 -1.16 0.74 5.90
C THR A 152 -1.65 -0.70 6.04
N THR A 153 -2.21 -1.04 7.21
CA THR A 153 -2.72 -2.39 7.45
C THR A 153 -3.94 -2.73 6.57
N ASN A 154 -4.87 -1.77 6.40
CA ASN A 154 -6.21 -1.92 5.77
C ASN A 154 -6.87 -3.30 5.96
N LEU A 155 -6.71 -3.82 7.18
CA LEU A 155 -7.44 -4.93 7.81
C LEU A 155 -7.81 -6.13 6.93
N LEU A 156 -6.80 -6.82 6.40
CA LEU A 156 -6.93 -8.27 6.18
C LEU A 156 -7.08 -8.93 7.56
N LYS A 157 -8.28 -9.40 7.91
CA LYS A 157 -8.61 -9.93 9.24
C LYS A 157 -7.52 -10.88 9.79
N GLY A 158 -7.28 -10.80 11.09
CA GLY A 158 -6.28 -11.62 11.79
C GLY A 158 -4.88 -10.98 11.88
N VAL A 159 -3.93 -11.73 12.44
CA VAL A 159 -2.59 -11.23 12.78
C VAL A 159 -1.46 -11.78 11.90
N ALA A 160 -1.73 -12.80 11.07
CA ALA A 160 -0.73 -13.40 10.19
C ALA A 160 -0.12 -12.41 9.17
N PRO A 161 -0.92 -11.53 8.52
CA PRO A 161 -0.35 -10.51 7.63
C PRO A 161 0.58 -9.53 8.37
N LEU A 162 0.22 -9.16 9.61
CA LEU A 162 1.08 -8.33 10.45
C LEU A 162 2.38 -9.04 10.80
N ALA A 163 2.34 -10.32 11.17
CA ALA A 163 3.55 -11.09 11.45
C ALA A 163 4.50 -11.14 10.23
N CYS A 164 3.96 -11.36 9.02
CA CYS A 164 4.74 -11.32 7.78
C CYS A 164 5.36 -9.94 7.54
N MET A 165 4.58 -8.88 7.77
CA MET A 165 5.04 -7.50 7.66
C MET A 165 6.19 -7.19 8.61
N LEU A 166 6.07 -7.57 9.89
CA LEU A 166 7.08 -7.32 10.92
C LEU A 166 8.41 -8.04 10.65
N GLN A 167 8.38 -9.17 9.93
CA GLN A 167 9.60 -9.86 9.51
C GLN A 167 10.32 -9.16 8.35
N ASN A 168 9.58 -8.51 7.45
CA ASN A 168 10.13 -7.98 6.19
C ASN A 168 10.22 -6.45 6.15
N THR A 169 9.60 -5.76 7.11
CA THR A 169 9.40 -4.31 7.07
C THR A 169 9.74 -3.69 8.41
N LYS A 170 10.49 -2.59 8.39
CA LYS A 170 10.77 -1.81 9.60
C LYS A 170 9.48 -1.27 10.19
N LEU A 171 9.37 -1.33 11.52
CA LEU A 171 8.17 -0.95 12.25
C LEU A 171 7.70 0.49 11.94
N ASP A 172 8.64 1.42 11.74
CA ASP A 172 8.38 2.83 11.42
C ASP A 172 7.77 3.07 10.02
N ARG A 173 7.71 2.05 9.17
CA ARG A 173 7.05 2.09 7.86
C ARG A 173 5.60 1.60 7.89
N ILE A 174 5.12 1.11 9.03
CA ILE A 174 3.80 0.47 9.16
C ILE A 174 2.85 1.41 9.92
N MET A 175 1.70 1.68 9.33
CA MET A 175 0.64 2.51 9.91
C MET A 175 -0.68 1.74 9.93
N VAL A 176 -1.56 2.06 10.85
CA VAL A 176 -2.93 1.53 10.83
C VAL A 176 -3.71 2.16 9.68
N GLY A 177 -4.56 1.38 9.03
CA GLY A 177 -5.62 1.89 8.15
C GLY A 177 -6.81 0.95 8.20
N ILE A 178 -8.03 1.48 8.03
CA ILE A 178 -9.27 0.70 8.25
C ILE A 178 -9.96 0.34 6.95
N ASP A 179 -9.82 1.14 5.90
CA ASP A 179 -10.63 1.03 4.68
C ASP A 179 -12.13 1.33 4.89
N TYR A 180 -12.42 2.29 5.77
CA TYR A 180 -13.77 2.85 5.89
C TYR A 180 -14.10 3.69 4.65
N PRO A 181 -15.28 3.51 4.01
CA PRO A 181 -16.49 2.86 4.54
C PRO A 181 -16.71 1.39 4.11
N PHE A 182 -15.77 0.74 3.43
CA PHE A 182 -15.92 -0.68 3.07
C PHE A 182 -15.91 -1.59 4.30
N LEU A 183 -15.03 -1.30 5.25
CA LEU A 183 -14.99 -1.95 6.56
C LEU A 183 -15.53 -1.03 7.66
N ARG A 184 -15.92 -1.64 8.78
CA ARG A 184 -16.47 -0.90 9.93
C ARG A 184 -15.33 -0.49 10.85
N MET A 185 -15.51 0.65 11.53
CA MET A 185 -14.59 1.09 12.58
C MET A 185 -14.42 0.04 13.68
N GLN A 186 -15.49 -0.70 13.98
CA GLN A 186 -15.48 -1.78 14.97
C GLN A 186 -14.55 -2.93 14.57
N ASP A 187 -14.41 -3.23 13.27
CA ASP A 187 -13.48 -4.28 12.80
C ASP A 187 -12.02 -3.90 13.14
N GLY A 188 -11.69 -2.60 13.12
CA GLY A 188 -10.40 -2.09 13.58
C GLY A 188 -10.17 -2.28 15.07
N VAL A 189 -11.18 -1.97 15.90
CA VAL A 189 -11.09 -2.17 17.36
C VAL A 189 -10.88 -3.65 17.69
N GLU A 190 -11.65 -4.54 17.05
CA GLU A 190 -11.53 -5.99 17.23
C GLU A 190 -10.13 -6.48 16.81
N TRP A 191 -9.59 -5.97 15.70
CA TRP A 191 -8.25 -6.32 15.24
C TRP A 191 -7.15 -5.87 16.23
N ILE A 192 -7.28 -4.69 16.82
CA ILE A 192 -6.32 -4.21 17.84
C ILE A 192 -6.27 -5.16 19.04
N GLU A 193 -7.42 -5.65 19.51
CA GLU A 193 -7.47 -6.62 20.61
C GLU A 193 -6.83 -7.96 20.22
N GLN A 194 -7.01 -8.41 18.98
CA GLN A 194 -6.32 -9.61 18.47
C GLN A 194 -4.80 -9.42 18.44
N VAL A 195 -4.31 -8.25 18.01
CA VAL A 195 -2.87 -7.95 18.00
C VAL A 195 -2.31 -7.95 19.42
N ARG A 196 -3.00 -7.32 20.39
CA ARG A 196 -2.60 -7.37 21.81
C ARG A 196 -2.54 -8.79 22.34
N ALA A 197 -3.57 -9.59 22.08
CA ALA A 197 -3.64 -10.98 22.52
C ALA A 197 -2.57 -11.87 21.88
N SER A 198 -2.12 -11.54 20.66
CA SER A 198 -1.13 -12.33 19.93
C SER A 198 0.29 -12.26 20.50
N GLY A 199 0.62 -11.20 21.25
CA GLY A 199 1.97 -10.95 21.75
C GLY A 199 3.01 -10.61 20.68
N LEU A 200 2.60 -10.34 19.44
CA LEU A 200 3.50 -9.97 18.33
C LEU A 200 4.21 -8.62 18.56
N LEU A 201 3.59 -7.73 19.33
CA LEU A 201 4.07 -6.38 19.58
C LEU A 201 3.93 -6.04 21.06
N LYS A 202 4.89 -5.28 21.58
CA LYS A 202 4.73 -4.56 22.85
C LYS A 202 3.77 -3.40 22.65
N GLU A 203 3.15 -2.92 23.73
CA GLU A 203 2.19 -1.81 23.65
C GLU A 203 2.81 -0.55 23.01
N GLN A 204 4.09 -0.25 23.27
CA GLN A 204 4.77 0.88 22.65
C GLN A 204 4.92 0.73 21.12
N GLU A 205 5.16 -0.49 20.64
CA GLU A 205 5.28 -0.78 19.21
C GLU A 205 3.90 -0.77 18.53
N LEU A 206 2.87 -1.22 19.24
CA LEU A 206 1.49 -1.09 18.79
C LEU A 206 1.08 0.40 18.68
N GLU A 207 1.40 1.23 19.68
CA GLU A 207 1.17 2.68 19.59
C GLU A 207 1.86 3.33 18.38
N MET A 208 3.06 2.86 18.02
CA MET A 208 3.74 3.33 16.82
C MET A 208 2.89 3.11 15.56
N ILE A 209 2.38 1.88 15.37
CA ILE A 209 1.53 1.55 14.23
C ILE A 209 0.20 2.32 14.29
N LEU A 210 -0.41 2.44 15.47
CA LEU A 210 -1.74 3.02 15.63
C LEU A 210 -1.80 4.52 15.35
N TYR A 211 -0.75 5.28 15.68
CA TYR A 211 -0.79 6.72 15.42
C TYR A 211 0.58 7.38 15.25
N ARG A 212 1.63 6.99 15.99
CA ARG A 212 2.90 7.78 15.99
C ARG A 212 3.61 7.76 14.64
N ASN A 213 3.57 6.63 13.94
CA ASN A 213 4.14 6.52 12.60
C ASN A 213 3.36 7.39 11.60
N GLY A 214 2.03 7.43 11.73
CA GLY A 214 1.17 8.30 10.93
C GLY A 214 1.44 9.80 11.19
N GLU A 215 1.56 10.18 12.46
CA GLU A 215 1.93 11.54 12.88
C GLU A 215 3.28 11.96 12.28
N SER A 216 4.28 11.09 12.39
CA SER A 216 5.62 11.35 11.83
C SER A 216 5.62 11.42 10.31
N PHE A 217 4.92 10.49 9.64
CA PHE A 217 4.86 10.42 8.18
C PHE A 217 4.16 11.65 7.58
N LEU A 218 3.07 12.10 8.19
CA LEU A 218 2.27 13.24 7.73
C LEU A 218 2.74 14.58 8.29
N ASN A 219 3.70 14.57 9.20
CA ASN A 219 4.18 15.76 9.90
C ASN A 219 3.04 16.52 10.60
N ILE A 220 2.19 15.79 11.33
CA ILE A 220 1.10 16.33 12.15
C ILE A 220 1.42 16.15 13.63
N LYS A 221 1.05 17.14 14.47
CA LYS A 221 1.35 17.20 15.92
C LYS A 221 0.09 17.06 16.76
#